data_AF-G8Z934-F1
#
_entry.id   AF-G8Z934-F1
#
_cell.length_a   1.000
_cell.length_b   1.000
_cell.length_c   1.000
_cell.angle_alpha   90.00
_cell.angle_beta   90.00
_cell.angle_gamma   90.00
#
_symmetry.space_group_name_H-M   'P 1'
#
loop_
_entity.id
_entity.type
_entity.pdbx_description
1 polymer ?
#
loop_
_entity_poly.entity_id
_entity_poly.type
_entity_poly.pdbx_seq_one_letter_code
_entity_poly.pdbx_strand_id
1 'polypeptide(L)'
;DFFSHHPESLHMFTFLFDDIGIPTDYRHMDGSGVNTYTLINKEGKAHYVKFHWKPTCGVKSLLDDEAVIVGGTNHSHATKDLYDSIAAGNYPEWKLYIQIIDPDYEDRFDFDPLDVTKTWP
;
A
#
# COMPACT_ATOMS: atom_id res chain seq x y z
N ASP A 1 -0.92 13.96 20.17
CA ASP A 1 -2.18 14.72 20.24
C ASP A 1 -3.27 14.08 19.39
N PHE A 2 -3.25 14.15 18.05
CA PHE A 2 -4.33 13.56 17.24
C PHE A 2 -4.54 12.05 17.48
N PHE A 3 -3.49 11.23 17.33
CA PHE A 3 -3.56 9.76 17.49
C PHE A 3 -3.99 9.31 18.89
N SER A 4 -3.72 10.10 19.93
CA SER A 4 -4.15 9.77 21.30
C SER A 4 -5.64 10.03 21.55
N HIS A 5 -6.30 10.77 20.66
CA HIS A 5 -7.73 11.10 20.77
C HIS A 5 -8.60 10.42 19.71
N HIS A 6 -7.99 9.83 18.67
CA HIS A 6 -8.69 9.20 17.54
C HIS A 6 -8.20 7.76 17.36
N PRO A 7 -8.71 6.79 18.15
CA PRO A 7 -8.24 5.41 18.09
C PRO A 7 -8.40 4.75 16.70
N GLU A 8 -9.32 5.21 15.86
CA GLU A 8 -9.49 4.76 14.48
C GLU A 8 -8.25 4.98 13.59
N SER A 9 -7.39 5.93 13.97
CA SER A 9 -6.15 6.23 13.25
C SER A 9 -4.99 5.29 13.60
N LEU A 10 -5.13 4.46 14.64
CA LEU A 10 -4.04 3.65 15.16
C LEU A 10 -3.62 2.53 14.22
N HIS A 11 -4.53 2.00 13.39
CA HIS A 11 -4.14 0.99 12.41
C HIS A 11 -3.22 1.58 11.33
N MET A 12 -3.52 2.77 10.80
CA MET A 12 -2.59 3.45 9.88
C MET A 12 -1.28 3.84 10.59
N PHE A 13 -1.38 4.26 11.85
CA PHE A 13 -0.23 4.61 12.66
C PHE A 13 0.77 3.44 12.77
N THR A 14 0.31 2.20 12.90
CA THR A 14 1.23 1.04 12.95
C THR A 14 1.98 0.84 11.64
N PHE A 15 1.39 1.10 10.46
CA PHE A 15 2.15 1.01 9.19
C PHE A 15 3.17 2.14 9.08
N LEU A 16 2.85 3.35 9.53
CA LEU A 16 3.76 4.50 9.45
C LEU A 16 5.01 4.34 10.33
N PHE A 17 4.87 3.65 11.47
CA PHE A 17 5.95 3.42 12.43
C PHE A 17 6.62 2.05 12.28
N ASP A 18 6.26 1.29 11.26
CA ASP A 18 6.97 0.09 10.83
C ASP A 18 7.94 0.44 9.68
N ASP A 19 8.83 -0.47 9.31
CA ASP A 19 9.87 -0.22 8.30
C ASP A 19 9.25 0.21 6.95
N ILE A 20 8.06 -0.29 6.61
CA ILE A 20 7.32 0.11 5.40
C ILE A 20 6.95 1.60 5.35
N GLY A 21 7.01 2.33 6.47
CA GLY A 21 6.87 3.77 6.55
C GLY A 21 8.08 4.55 6.04
N ILE A 22 9.23 3.90 5.90
CA ILE A 22 10.50 4.46 5.39
C ILE A 22 11.03 3.65 4.20
N PRO A 23 10.31 3.64 3.06
CA PRO A 23 10.70 2.86 1.89
C PRO A 23 12.05 3.32 1.31
N THR A 24 12.83 2.37 0.78
CA THR A 24 14.12 2.68 0.14
C THR A 24 13.97 3.49 -1.15
N ASP A 25 12.96 3.16 -1.95
CA ASP A 25 12.62 3.83 -3.20
C ASP A 25 11.19 3.41 -3.59
N TYR A 26 10.64 4.01 -4.65
CA TYR A 26 9.27 3.69 -5.07
C TYR A 26 9.13 2.26 -5.60
N ARG A 27 10.15 1.71 -6.25
CA ARG A 27 10.06 0.45 -7.01
C ARG A 27 9.97 -0.76 -6.10
N HIS A 28 10.46 -0.63 -4.87
CA HIS A 28 10.38 -1.65 -3.83
C HIS A 28 9.24 -1.39 -2.82
N MET A 29 8.23 -0.60 -3.19
CA MET A 29 7.03 -0.40 -2.37
C MET A 29 5.85 -1.22 -2.88
N ASP A 30 5.09 -1.76 -1.94
CA ASP A 30 3.72 -2.22 -2.21
C ASP A 30 2.79 -1.02 -2.45
N GLY A 31 1.68 -1.28 -3.15
CA GLY A 31 0.59 -0.32 -3.33
C GLY A 31 -0.76 -0.93 -2.98
N SER A 32 -1.65 -0.12 -2.42
CA SER A 32 -3.01 -0.53 -2.07
C SER A 32 -4.01 0.56 -2.47
N GLY A 33 -5.17 0.15 -2.99
CA GLY A 33 -6.27 1.07 -3.29
C GLY A 33 -7.01 1.60 -2.05
N VAL A 34 -6.80 0.94 -0.90
CA VAL A 34 -7.38 1.21 0.43
C VAL A 34 -8.89 1.03 0.49
N ASN A 35 -9.63 1.79 -0.32
CA ASN A 35 -11.08 1.74 -0.41
C ASN A 35 -11.57 0.42 -1.01
N THR A 36 -12.80 0.08 -0.66
CA THR A 36 -13.56 -0.97 -1.32
C THR A 36 -14.29 -0.38 -2.52
N TYR A 37 -14.09 -0.99 -3.69
CA TYR A 37 -14.72 -0.63 -4.94
C TYR A 37 -15.71 -1.71 -5.36
N THR A 38 -16.51 -1.43 -6.39
CA THR A 38 -17.41 -2.42 -7.00
C THR A 38 -17.00 -2.67 -8.45
N LEU A 39 -16.79 -3.94 -8.80
CA LEU A 39 -16.75 -4.39 -10.20
C LEU A 39 -18.06 -5.10 -10.55
N ILE A 40 -18.57 -4.82 -11.74
CA ILE A 40 -19.82 -5.41 -12.24
C ILE A 40 -19.49 -6.28 -13.44
N ASN A 41 -19.88 -7.56 -13.39
CA ASN A 41 -19.64 -8.49 -14.49
C ASN A 41 -20.68 -8.32 -15.63
N LYS A 42 -20.54 -9.09 -16.72
CA LYS A 42 -21.45 -9.04 -17.88
C LYS A 42 -22.91 -9.35 -17.55
N GLU A 43 -23.16 -10.11 -16.48
CA GLU A 43 -24.50 -10.51 -16.02
C GLU A 43 -25.12 -9.47 -15.07
N GLY A 44 -24.40 -8.39 -14.77
CA GLY A 44 -24.85 -7.36 -13.83
C GLY A 44 -24.59 -7.70 -12.36
N LYS A 45 -23.88 -8.80 -12.06
CA LYS A 45 -23.52 -9.15 -10.68
C LYS A 45 -22.38 -8.24 -10.18
N ALA A 46 -22.60 -7.63 -9.03
CA ALA A 46 -21.63 -6.79 -8.33
C ALA A 46 -20.69 -7.63 -7.45
N HIS A 47 -19.43 -7.23 -7.40
CA HIS A 47 -18.40 -7.78 -6.53
C HIS A 47 -17.65 -6.65 -5.85
N TYR A 48 -17.49 -6.73 -4.53
CA TYR A 48 -16.62 -5.81 -3.81
C TYR A 48 -15.17 -6.19 -4.04
N VAL A 49 -14.32 -5.19 -4.28
CA VAL A 49 -12.91 -5.40 -4.57
C VAL A 49 -11.98 -4.41 -3.88
N LYS A 50 -10.79 -4.89 -3.52
CA LYS A 50 -9.63 -4.06 -3.19
C LYS A 50 -8.47 -4.37 -4.14
N PHE A 51 -7.84 -3.31 -4.64
CA PHE A 51 -6.71 -3.40 -5.57
C PHE A 51 -5.39 -3.37 -4.81
N HIS A 52 -4.44 -4.20 -5.26
CA HIS A 52 -3.10 -4.30 -4.68
C HIS A 52 -2.04 -4.37 -5.76
N TRP A 53 -0.94 -3.67 -5.56
CA TRP A 53 0.24 -3.69 -6.41
C TRP A 53 1.39 -4.29 -5.63
N LYS A 54 1.97 -5.37 -6.16
CA LYS A 54 3.15 -6.01 -5.56
C LYS A 54 4.37 -5.80 -6.46
N PRO A 55 5.46 -5.20 -5.96
CA PRO A 55 6.65 -4.94 -6.76
C PRO A 55 7.30 -6.27 -7.13
N THR A 56 7.67 -6.44 -8.40
CA THR A 56 8.29 -7.70 -8.83
C THR A 56 9.76 -7.82 -8.41
N CYS A 57 10.38 -6.69 -8.03
CA CYS A 57 11.71 -6.64 -7.45
C CYS A 57 11.74 -6.82 -5.91
N GLY A 58 10.59 -7.10 -5.29
CA GLY A 58 10.45 -7.30 -3.84
C GLY A 58 10.30 -6.00 -3.06
N VAL A 59 9.94 -6.12 -1.79
CA VAL A 59 9.75 -4.98 -0.87
C VAL A 59 11.03 -4.68 -0.11
N LYS A 60 11.39 -3.40 0.01
CA LYS A 60 12.57 -2.93 0.75
C LYS A 60 12.32 -1.58 1.40
N SER A 61 12.81 -1.48 2.63
CA SER A 61 12.77 -0.29 3.46
C SER A 61 14.15 0.02 4.00
N LEU A 62 14.35 1.29 4.34
CA LEU A 62 15.52 1.75 5.08
C LEU A 62 15.37 1.36 6.55
N LEU A 63 16.49 1.31 7.25
CA LEU A 63 16.51 1.41 8.72
C LEU A 63 16.42 2.88 9.16
N ASP A 64 16.03 3.13 10.39
CA ASP A 64 15.87 4.50 10.94
C ASP A 64 17.13 5.36 10.80
N ASP A 65 18.31 4.80 11.07
CA ASP A 65 19.59 5.49 10.96
C ASP A 65 19.99 5.75 9.50
N GLU A 66 19.72 4.80 8.61
CA GLU A 66 19.88 4.96 7.17
C GLU A 66 18.96 6.06 6.62
N ALA A 67 17.71 6.13 7.09
CA ALA A 67 16.75 7.14 6.65
C ALA A 67 17.22 8.57 6.99
N VAL A 68 17.85 8.78 8.16
CA VAL A 68 18.45 10.07 8.54
C VAL A 68 19.59 10.45 7.59
N ILE A 69 20.48 9.50 7.28
CA ILE A 69 21.64 9.72 6.41
C ILE A 69 21.19 10.00 4.97
N VAL A 70 20.32 9.15 4.43
CA VAL A 70 19.79 9.25 3.05
C VAL A 70 18.99 10.52 2.91
N GLY A 71 18.10 10.82 3.86
CA GLY A 71 17.31 12.04 3.88
C GLY A 71 18.20 13.28 3.85
N GLY A 72 19.20 13.38 4.74
CA GLY A 72 20.11 14.52 4.79
C GLY A 72 21.01 14.68 3.57
N THR A 73 21.36 13.57 2.90
CA THR A 73 22.24 13.58 1.73
C THR A 73 21.47 13.86 0.44
N ASN A 74 20.29 13.26 0.29
CA ASN A 74 19.44 13.38 -0.88
C ASN A 74 17.95 13.17 -0.54
N HIS A 75 17.26 14.27 -0.27
CA HIS A 75 15.80 14.26 -0.05
C HIS A 75 14.99 13.73 -1.26
N SER A 76 15.60 13.66 -2.45
CA SER A 76 14.97 13.16 -3.68
C SER A 76 15.44 11.75 -4.07
N HIS A 77 15.98 10.97 -3.12
CA HIS A 77 16.57 9.65 -3.39
C HIS A 77 15.64 8.69 -4.16
N ALA A 78 14.37 8.55 -3.75
CA ALA A 78 13.41 7.66 -4.41
C ALA A 78 13.09 8.10 -5.85
N THR A 79 12.96 9.41 -6.08
CA THR A 79 12.77 9.96 -7.43
C THR A 79 14.02 9.75 -8.28
N LYS A 80 15.22 9.99 -7.72
CA LYS A 80 16.48 9.75 -8.43
C LYS A 80 16.63 8.29 -8.83
N ASP A 81 16.40 7.35 -7.90
CA ASP A 81 16.42 5.91 -8.17
C ASP A 81 15.49 5.54 -9.34
N LEU A 82 14.26 6.05 -9.34
CA LEU A 82 13.28 5.77 -10.39
C LEU A 82 13.78 6.24 -11.76
N TYR A 83 14.27 7.48 -11.85
CA TYR A 83 14.80 8.04 -13.10
C TYR A 83 16.04 7.28 -13.60
N ASP A 84 16.99 7.02 -12.72
CA ASP A 84 18.23 6.31 -13.05
C ASP A 84 17.92 4.87 -13.50
N SER A 85 16.97 4.20 -12.84
CA SER A 85 16.55 2.84 -13.18
C SER A 85 15.88 2.78 -14.55
N ILE A 86 14.98 3.71 -14.86
CA ILE A 86 14.35 3.80 -16.19
C ILE A 86 15.39 4.10 -17.26
N ALA A 87 16.32 5.03 -17.01
CA ALA A 87 17.39 5.37 -17.94
C ALA A 87 18.34 4.19 -18.20
N ALA A 88 18.56 3.33 -17.20
CA ALA A 88 19.35 2.12 -17.31
C ALA A 88 18.61 0.92 -17.94
N GLY A 89 17.33 1.07 -18.31
CA GLY A 89 16.51 -0.03 -18.84
C GLY A 89 15.97 -0.99 -17.78
N ASN A 90 16.18 -0.70 -16.49
CA ASN A 90 15.64 -1.45 -15.36
C ASN A 90 14.25 -0.91 -15.00
N TYR A 91 13.28 -1.16 -15.87
CA TYR A 91 11.94 -0.61 -15.72
C TYR A 91 11.27 -1.11 -14.43
N PRO A 92 10.60 -0.21 -13.69
CA PRO A 92 9.85 -0.60 -12.51
C PRO A 92 8.60 -1.39 -12.92
N GLU A 93 8.31 -2.47 -12.20
CA GLU A 93 7.21 -3.36 -12.52
C GLU A 93 6.49 -3.80 -11.24
N TRP A 94 5.15 -3.79 -11.29
CA TRP A 94 4.28 -4.31 -10.25
C TRP A 94 3.24 -5.24 -10.85
N LYS A 95 2.92 -6.30 -10.11
CA LYS A 95 1.79 -7.17 -10.41
C LYS A 95 0.54 -6.60 -9.74
N LEU A 96 -0.52 -6.43 -10.52
CA LEU A 96 -1.84 -6.09 -10.00
C LEU A 96 -2.55 -7.35 -9.48
N TYR A 97 -3.01 -7.29 -8.23
CA TYR A 97 -3.86 -8.28 -7.60
C TYR A 97 -5.18 -7.64 -7.20
N ILE A 98 -6.25 -8.45 -7.20
CA ILE A 98 -7.58 -8.02 -6.81
C ILE A 98 -8.08 -9.01 -5.76
N GLN A 99 -8.35 -8.52 -4.55
CA GLN A 99 -9.15 -9.26 -3.58
C GLN A 99 -10.62 -9.05 -3.91
N ILE A 100 -11.44 -10.10 -3.79
CA ILE A 100 -12.85 -10.09 -4.20
C ILE A 100 -13.70 -10.63 -3.06
N ILE A 101 -14.74 -9.90 -2.69
CA ILE A 101 -15.77 -10.30 -1.74
C ILE A 101 -17.14 -10.24 -2.45
N ASP A 102 -17.98 -11.24 -2.21
CA ASP A 102 -19.39 -11.19 -2.60
C ASP A 102 -20.14 -10.30 -1.60
N PRO A 103 -20.91 -9.27 -2.04
CA PRO A 103 -21.66 -8.41 -1.13
C PRO A 103 -22.56 -9.16 -0.15
N ASP A 104 -23.06 -10.35 -0.52
CA ASP A 104 -23.88 -11.19 0.37
C ASP A 104 -23.10 -11.73 1.60
N TYR A 105 -21.77 -11.57 1.61
CA TYR A 105 -20.88 -12.00 2.69
C TYR A 105 -20.42 -10.84 3.58
N GLU A 106 -20.84 -9.59 3.31
CA GLU A 106 -20.40 -8.40 4.05
C GLU A 106 -20.50 -8.57 5.58
N ASP A 107 -21.65 -9.06 6.07
CA ASP A 107 -21.92 -9.25 7.50
C ASP A 107 -21.26 -10.51 8.11
N ARG A 108 -20.46 -11.26 7.35
CA ARG A 108 -19.84 -12.53 7.82
C ARG A 108 -18.43 -12.37 8.35
N PHE A 109 -17.86 -11.17 8.25
CA PHE A 109 -16.49 -10.88 8.69
C PHE A 109 -16.48 -10.19 10.05
N ASP A 110 -15.39 -10.33 10.79
CA ASP A 110 -15.16 -9.62 12.06
C ASP A 110 -14.80 -8.13 11.86
N PHE A 111 -14.91 -7.64 10.63
CA PHE A 111 -14.67 -6.25 10.22
C PHE A 111 -15.67 -5.86 9.13
N ASP A 112 -15.97 -4.57 9.02
CA ASP A 112 -16.75 -4.04 7.90
C ASP A 112 -15.85 -3.92 6.65
N PRO A 113 -16.13 -4.63 5.55
CA PRO A 113 -15.35 -4.54 4.33
C PRO A 113 -15.26 -3.12 3.74
N LEU A 114 -16.22 -2.23 4.03
CA LEU A 114 -16.27 -0.85 3.58
C LEU A 114 -15.48 0.11 4.48
N ASP A 115 -15.08 -0.32 5.68
CA ASP A 115 -14.25 0.47 6.58
C ASP A 115 -12.80 0.54 6.06
N VAL A 116 -12.39 1.75 5.67
CA VAL A 116 -11.05 2.05 5.14
C VAL A 116 -9.94 1.93 6.18
N THR A 117 -10.30 1.87 7.46
CA THR A 117 -9.35 1.59 8.55
C THR A 117 -9.08 0.09 8.71
N LYS A 118 -9.66 -0.80 7.88
CA LYS A 118 -9.49 -2.25 7.96
C LYS A 118 -8.82 -2.85 6.72
N THR A 119 -7.90 -3.79 6.97
CA THR A 119 -7.28 -4.63 5.92
C THR A 119 -8.08 -5.92 5.77
N TRP A 120 -8.35 -6.33 4.54
CA TRP A 120 -8.92 -7.64 4.27
C TRP A 120 -7.78 -8.68 4.32
N PRO A 121 -7.88 -9.72 5.18
CA PRO A 121 -6.80 -10.69 5.40
C PRO A 121 -6.52 -11.58 4.20
#